data_AF-A0A954SUZ6-F1
#
_entry.id   AF-A0A954SUZ6-F1
#
_cell.length_a   1.000
_cell.length_b   1.000
_cell.length_c   1.000
_cell.angle_alpha   90.00
_cell.angle_beta   90.00
_cell.angle_gamma   90.00
#
_symmetry.space_group_name_H-M   'P 1'
#
loop_
_entity.id
_entity.type
_entity.pdbx_description
1 polymer ?
#
loop_
_entity_poly.entity_id
_entity_poly.type
_entity_poly.pdbx_seq_one_letter_code
_entity_poly.pdbx_strand_id
1 'polypeptide(L)'
;LPNVGSPGITFGGEQSDHPISMVPSNCRCGRCQIAESKHFRVHFCSSTEEVSKLATDCEKHLSHFHEQWFGKAEPWTIRCDIVVHPNVASYRGYLGPGSERTSGCSTIGIDKGKVTQRRIDLRRDAVDWKSESLPHEITHVALAERFSTTRIPAWADEGIAMLAESPEKLQTRLLELRRLNQQGHSIGPRKLVDLRNGPAPGMWGVFYGESVLFTGLLLDKGNPEDLLTFIELGEKKGYSEALRKVYGVSSWQALEADWNNYSVSDNVRRLSGHHVREPLIEQVSITDP
;
A
#
# COMPACT_ATOMS: atom_id res chain seq x y z
N LEU A 1 52.24 8.38 -8.39
CA LEU A 1 51.77 7.45 -7.33
C LEU A 1 50.26 7.33 -7.48
N PRO A 2 49.70 6.10 -7.47
CA PRO A 2 48.57 5.76 -8.32
C PRO A 2 47.20 5.99 -7.68
N ASN A 3 46.28 6.23 -8.60
CA ASN A 3 44.83 6.31 -8.52
C ASN A 3 44.22 5.28 -7.55
N VAL A 4 43.58 5.74 -6.46
CA VAL A 4 42.75 4.89 -5.59
C VAL A 4 41.34 4.94 -6.17
N GLY A 5 40.99 3.91 -6.92
CA GLY A 5 39.64 3.73 -7.44
C GLY A 5 38.65 3.52 -6.30
N SER A 6 37.59 4.33 -6.29
CA SER A 6 36.40 4.09 -5.48
C SER A 6 35.80 2.72 -5.79
N PRO A 7 35.43 1.91 -4.80
CA PRO A 7 34.70 0.68 -5.05
C PRO A 7 33.28 1.04 -5.52
N GLY A 8 33.01 0.76 -6.79
CA GLY A 8 31.65 0.79 -7.33
C GLY A 8 30.79 -0.21 -6.57
N ILE A 9 29.80 0.30 -5.83
CA ILE A 9 28.75 -0.52 -5.25
C ILE A 9 27.83 -0.93 -6.41
N THR A 10 28.04 -2.12 -6.93
CA THR A 10 27.07 -2.80 -7.80
C THR A 10 25.89 -3.24 -6.94
N PHE A 11 24.76 -2.54 -7.06
CA PHE A 11 23.47 -3.07 -6.63
C PHE A 11 23.04 -4.16 -7.61
N GLY A 12 23.40 -5.40 -7.30
CA GLY A 12 22.74 -6.57 -7.87
C GLY A 12 21.36 -6.67 -7.25
N GLY A 13 20.33 -6.19 -7.94
CA GLY A 13 18.98 -6.67 -7.68
C GLY A 13 18.99 -8.16 -8.02
N GLU A 14 18.82 -9.03 -7.04
CA GLU A 14 18.43 -10.41 -7.29
C GLU A 14 17.07 -10.35 -8.02
N GLN A 15 17.10 -10.37 -9.35
CA GLN A 15 15.96 -10.83 -10.12
C GLN A 15 15.69 -12.24 -9.59
N SER A 16 14.58 -12.40 -8.89
CA SER A 16 14.17 -13.71 -8.40
C SER A 16 13.93 -14.59 -9.63
N ASP A 17 14.91 -15.42 -9.95
CA ASP A 17 14.94 -16.38 -11.06
C ASP A 17 13.97 -17.56 -10.85
N HIS A 18 12.76 -17.27 -10.37
CA HIS A 18 11.68 -18.26 -10.33
C HIS A 18 10.86 -18.15 -11.60
N PRO A 19 10.98 -19.11 -12.54
CA PRO A 19 10.23 -19.08 -13.78
C PRO A 19 8.72 -19.21 -13.49
N ILE A 20 7.92 -18.40 -14.19
CA ILE A 20 6.47 -18.54 -14.19
C ILE A 20 6.11 -19.91 -14.75
N SER A 21 5.38 -20.71 -13.98
CA SER A 21 4.96 -22.05 -14.35
C SER A 21 3.46 -22.07 -14.65
N MET A 22 3.08 -22.58 -15.82
CA MET A 22 1.67 -22.75 -16.19
C MET A 22 1.14 -24.09 -15.68
N VAL A 23 0.03 -24.05 -14.96
CA VAL A 23 -0.61 -25.21 -14.35
C VAL A 23 -2.00 -25.43 -14.96
N PRO A 24 -2.42 -26.69 -15.22
CA PRO A 24 -3.75 -26.98 -15.72
C PRO A 24 -4.86 -26.44 -14.80
N SER A 25 -5.86 -25.80 -15.40
CA SER A 25 -7.09 -25.43 -14.70
C SER A 25 -8.17 -26.48 -14.90
N ASN A 26 -8.93 -26.79 -13.84
CA ASN A 26 -10.11 -27.65 -13.93
C ASN A 26 -11.36 -26.91 -14.48
N CYS A 27 -11.23 -25.69 -15.01
CA CYS A 27 -12.36 -24.98 -15.61
C CYS A 27 -12.84 -25.67 -16.89
N ARG A 28 -14.15 -25.93 -16.96
CA ARG A 28 -14.81 -26.48 -18.17
C ARG A 28 -14.80 -25.55 -19.38
N CYS A 29 -14.46 -24.28 -19.18
CA CYS A 29 -14.47 -23.25 -20.20
C CYS A 29 -13.24 -23.27 -21.13
N GLY A 30 -12.21 -24.09 -20.84
CA GLY A 30 -10.99 -24.25 -21.65
C GLY A 30 -10.07 -23.02 -21.71
N ARG A 31 -10.48 -21.87 -21.15
CA ARG A 31 -9.73 -20.60 -21.18
C ARG A 31 -9.16 -20.20 -19.83
N CYS A 32 -9.63 -20.78 -18.73
CA CYS A 32 -8.99 -20.50 -17.42
C CYS A 32 -7.65 -21.19 -17.36
N GLN A 33 -6.65 -20.42 -16.98
CA GLN A 33 -5.30 -20.86 -16.78
C GLN A 33 -4.87 -20.51 -15.37
N ILE A 34 -3.89 -21.25 -14.86
CA ILE A 34 -3.26 -20.97 -13.59
C ILE A 34 -1.79 -20.71 -13.88
N ALA A 35 -1.29 -19.55 -13.48
CA ALA A 35 0.15 -19.27 -13.48
C ALA A 35 0.65 -19.24 -12.03
N GLU A 36 1.74 -19.94 -11.75
CA GLU A 36 2.41 -19.92 -10.46
C GLU A 36 3.77 -19.23 -10.57
N SER A 37 4.04 -18.36 -9.61
CA SER A 37 5.32 -17.69 -9.40
C SER A 37 5.86 -18.01 -8.01
N LYS A 38 6.88 -17.29 -7.54
CA LYS A 38 7.42 -17.47 -6.18
C LYS A 38 6.34 -17.18 -5.13
N HIS A 39 5.66 -16.05 -5.25
CA HIS A 39 4.76 -15.51 -4.25
C HIS A 39 3.28 -15.61 -4.63
N PHE A 40 2.94 -15.85 -5.89
CA PHE A 40 1.56 -15.77 -6.38
C PHE A 40 1.10 -17.02 -7.13
N ARG A 41 -0.21 -17.26 -7.08
CA ARG A 41 -0.93 -18.19 -7.95
C ARG A 41 -2.10 -17.45 -8.59
N VAL A 42 -2.03 -17.25 -9.90
CA VAL A 42 -2.97 -16.43 -10.66
C VAL A 42 -3.98 -17.31 -11.38
N HIS A 43 -5.26 -17.18 -11.02
CA HIS A 43 -6.39 -17.81 -11.67
C HIS A 43 -7.06 -16.80 -12.62
N PHE A 44 -6.86 -16.97 -13.93
CA PHE A 44 -7.39 -16.02 -14.91
C PHE A 44 -7.81 -16.72 -16.21
N CYS A 45 -9.01 -16.40 -16.68
CA CYS A 45 -9.58 -16.90 -17.92
C CYS A 45 -9.22 -15.99 -19.09
N SER A 46 -7.98 -16.15 -19.56
CA SER A 46 -7.41 -15.40 -20.67
C SER A 46 -6.30 -16.18 -21.42
N SER A 47 -5.56 -15.50 -22.30
CA SER A 47 -4.41 -16.11 -22.99
C SER A 47 -3.26 -16.41 -22.03
N THR A 48 -2.42 -17.38 -22.38
CA THR A 48 -1.26 -17.79 -21.56
C THR A 48 -0.32 -16.61 -21.33
N GLU A 49 -0.10 -15.81 -22.36
CA GLU A 49 0.70 -14.58 -22.28
C GLU A 49 0.13 -13.60 -21.26
N GLU A 50 -1.18 -13.35 -21.25
CA GLU A 50 -1.78 -12.40 -20.31
C GLU A 50 -1.74 -12.91 -18.86
N VAL A 51 -1.95 -14.22 -18.64
CA VAL A 51 -1.87 -14.81 -17.29
C VAL A 51 -0.44 -14.80 -16.77
N SER A 52 0.56 -15.17 -17.59
CA SER A 52 1.98 -15.12 -17.21
C SER A 52 2.46 -13.69 -16.96
N LYS A 53 2.01 -12.74 -17.79
CA LYS A 53 2.30 -11.32 -17.60
C LYS A 53 1.73 -10.83 -16.27
N LEU A 54 0.49 -11.18 -15.93
CA LEU A 54 -0.11 -10.78 -14.67
C LEU A 54 0.66 -11.35 -13.46
N ALA A 55 1.08 -12.61 -13.51
CA ALA A 55 1.92 -13.19 -12.45
C ALA A 55 3.26 -12.45 -12.31
N THR A 56 3.87 -12.07 -13.42
CA THR A 56 5.10 -11.25 -13.43
C THR A 56 4.86 -9.86 -12.84
N ASP A 57 3.75 -9.21 -13.19
CA ASP A 57 3.39 -7.88 -12.68
C ASP A 57 3.12 -7.95 -11.16
N CYS A 58 2.51 -9.02 -10.65
CA CYS A 58 2.34 -9.23 -9.20
C CYS A 58 3.68 -9.29 -8.46
N GLU A 59 4.65 -10.05 -8.99
CA GLU A 59 6.00 -10.13 -8.40
C GLU A 59 6.71 -8.78 -8.39
N LYS A 60 6.56 -8.00 -9.48
CA LYS A 60 7.13 -6.64 -9.55
C LYS A 60 6.53 -5.71 -8.50
N HIS A 61 5.21 -5.71 -8.34
CA HIS A 61 4.54 -4.89 -7.33
C HIS A 61 4.98 -5.28 -5.91
N LEU A 62 5.09 -6.57 -5.61
CA LEU A 62 5.57 -7.03 -4.31
C LEU A 62 7.04 -6.66 -4.07
N SER A 63 7.91 -6.83 -5.07
CA SER A 63 9.32 -6.42 -4.99
C SER A 63 9.44 -4.93 -4.73
N HIS A 64 8.69 -4.11 -5.48
CA HIS A 64 8.67 -2.66 -5.31
C HIS A 64 8.17 -2.26 -3.91
N PHE A 65 7.10 -2.90 -3.43
CA PHE A 65 6.59 -2.68 -2.09
C PHE A 65 7.64 -3.02 -1.03
N HIS A 66 8.31 -4.17 -1.13
CA HIS A 66 9.38 -4.54 -0.21
C HIS A 66 10.54 -3.54 -0.25
N GLU A 67 11.05 -3.18 -1.42
CA GLU A 67 12.14 -2.20 -1.56
C GLU A 67 11.80 -0.85 -0.91
N GLN A 68 10.55 -0.42 -1.02
CA GLN A 68 10.10 0.85 -0.46
C GLN A 68 9.84 0.78 1.04
N TRP A 69 9.17 -0.28 1.51
CA TRP A 69 8.59 -0.33 2.85
C TRP A 69 9.37 -1.19 3.82
N PHE A 70 10.03 -2.25 3.35
CA PHE A 70 10.71 -3.24 4.19
C PHE A 70 12.20 -3.31 3.84
N GLY A 71 13.07 -2.85 4.74
CA GLY A 71 14.52 -2.95 4.53
C GLY A 71 15.04 -4.39 4.37
N LYS A 72 14.33 -5.38 4.92
CA LYS A 72 14.55 -6.81 4.70
C LYS A 72 13.22 -7.47 4.35
N ALA A 73 13.19 -8.29 3.31
CA ALA A 73 11.99 -9.02 2.93
C ALA A 73 11.49 -9.90 4.09
N GLU A 74 10.24 -9.70 4.48
CA GLU A 74 9.57 -10.57 5.44
C GLU A 74 9.29 -11.96 4.81
N PRO A 75 9.27 -13.05 5.60
CA PRO A 75 9.04 -14.38 5.07
C PRO A 75 7.65 -14.51 4.43
N TRP A 76 7.59 -14.60 3.10
CA TRP A 76 6.35 -14.88 2.38
C TRP A 76 6.09 -16.40 2.36
N THR A 77 5.43 -16.88 3.42
CA THR A 77 5.35 -18.32 3.70
C THR A 77 4.31 -19.09 2.87
N ILE A 78 3.27 -18.41 2.41
CA ILE A 78 2.20 -18.96 1.58
C ILE A 78 1.96 -18.08 0.36
N ARG A 79 1.70 -18.70 -0.80
CA ARG A 79 1.36 -17.95 -2.02
C ARG A 79 0.04 -17.21 -1.85
N CYS A 80 -0.07 -16.05 -2.50
CA CYS A 80 -1.34 -15.33 -2.63
C CYS A 80 -2.09 -15.79 -3.89
N ASP A 81 -3.35 -16.15 -3.71
CA ASP A 81 -4.26 -16.46 -4.82
C ASP A 81 -4.79 -15.18 -5.44
N ILE A 82 -4.44 -14.91 -6.70
CA ILE A 82 -5.02 -13.82 -7.48
C ILE A 82 -6.15 -14.39 -8.33
N VAL A 83 -7.38 -13.92 -8.17
CA VAL A 83 -8.53 -14.38 -8.95
C VAL A 83 -9.12 -13.22 -9.75
N VAL A 84 -9.10 -13.35 -11.07
CA VAL A 84 -9.63 -12.32 -11.97
C VAL A 84 -11.03 -12.69 -12.44
N HIS A 85 -12.02 -12.01 -11.88
CA HIS A 85 -13.42 -12.17 -12.24
C HIS A 85 -13.71 -11.49 -13.58
N PRO A 86 -14.42 -12.15 -14.52
CA PRO A 86 -14.67 -11.59 -15.84
C PRO A 86 -15.55 -10.34 -15.84
N ASN A 87 -16.44 -10.19 -14.85
CA ASN A 87 -17.33 -9.04 -14.72
C ASN A 87 -17.86 -8.86 -13.29
N VAL A 88 -18.54 -7.75 -13.05
CA VAL A 88 -19.19 -7.43 -11.76
C VAL A 88 -20.14 -8.53 -11.26
N ALA A 89 -20.85 -9.23 -12.15
CA ALA A 89 -21.77 -10.29 -11.74
C ALA A 89 -21.02 -11.50 -11.17
N SER A 90 -19.91 -11.90 -11.79
CA SER A 90 -19.05 -12.98 -11.28
C SER A 90 -18.38 -12.58 -9.97
N TYR A 91 -17.89 -11.34 -9.87
CA TYR A 91 -17.24 -10.79 -8.69
C TYR A 91 -18.20 -10.79 -7.48
N ARG A 92 -19.38 -10.19 -7.66
CA ARG A 92 -20.44 -10.15 -6.64
C ARG A 92 -21.00 -11.53 -6.31
N GLY A 93 -21.10 -12.43 -7.30
CA GLY A 93 -21.56 -13.79 -7.09
C GLY A 93 -20.65 -14.58 -6.14
N TYR A 94 -19.35 -14.28 -6.14
CA TYR A 94 -18.38 -14.92 -5.26
C TYR A 94 -18.24 -14.22 -3.90
N LEU A 95 -18.07 -12.89 -3.90
CA LEU A 95 -17.81 -12.11 -2.69
C LEU A 95 -19.06 -11.69 -1.91
N GLY A 96 -20.23 -11.83 -2.53
CA GLY A 96 -21.50 -11.42 -1.95
C GLY A 96 -21.85 -9.94 -2.21
N PRO A 97 -23.03 -9.51 -1.72
CA PRO A 97 -23.55 -8.16 -1.94
C PRO A 97 -22.66 -7.06 -1.35
N GLY A 98 -22.54 -5.93 -2.06
CA GLY A 98 -21.74 -4.77 -1.63
C GLY A 98 -20.38 -4.69 -2.32
N SER A 99 -19.84 -5.83 -2.76
CA SER A 99 -18.56 -5.90 -3.48
C SER A 99 -18.61 -5.24 -4.86
N GLU A 100 -19.79 -5.03 -5.45
CA GLU A 100 -19.93 -4.30 -6.71
C GLU A 100 -19.39 -2.86 -6.68
N ARG A 101 -19.14 -2.30 -5.49
CA ARG A 101 -18.59 -0.96 -5.28
C ARG A 101 -17.07 -0.90 -5.36
N THR A 102 -16.38 -2.04 -5.38
CA THR A 102 -14.92 -2.11 -5.49
C THR A 102 -14.51 -2.77 -6.82
N SER A 103 -13.26 -2.57 -7.20
CA SER A 103 -12.62 -3.21 -8.36
C SER A 103 -11.57 -4.25 -7.96
N GLY A 104 -11.20 -4.27 -6.69
CA GLY A 104 -10.36 -5.26 -6.03
C GLY A 104 -10.84 -5.46 -4.60
N CYS A 105 -10.46 -6.60 -4.02
CA CYS A 105 -10.47 -6.79 -2.58
C CYS A 105 -9.46 -7.87 -2.16
N SER A 106 -8.90 -7.71 -0.98
CA SER A 106 -8.04 -8.69 -0.34
C SER A 106 -8.77 -9.46 0.75
N THR A 107 -8.56 -10.78 0.79
CA THR A 107 -8.95 -11.64 1.91
C THR A 107 -7.69 -12.22 2.53
N ILE A 108 -7.50 -11.93 3.82
CA ILE A 108 -6.31 -12.31 4.58
C ILE A 108 -6.76 -13.12 5.79
N GLY A 109 -6.24 -14.33 5.92
CA GLY A 109 -6.46 -15.19 7.08
C GLY A 109 -5.26 -15.10 8.01
N ILE A 110 -5.51 -14.85 9.29
CA ILE A 110 -4.48 -14.83 10.34
C ILE A 110 -4.91 -15.78 11.44
N ASP A 111 -4.05 -16.75 11.77
CA ASP A 111 -4.21 -17.64 12.92
C ASP A 111 -2.95 -17.62 13.78
N LYS A 112 -3.12 -17.42 15.09
CA LYS A 112 -2.02 -17.38 16.09
C LYS A 112 -0.81 -16.54 15.65
N GLY A 113 -1.06 -15.37 15.08
CA GLY A 113 0.00 -14.47 14.65
C GLY A 113 0.73 -14.89 13.37
N LYS A 114 0.13 -15.76 12.55
CA LYS A 114 0.69 -16.19 11.27
C LYS A 114 -0.34 -16.03 10.17
N VAL A 115 0.10 -15.60 9.00
CA VAL A 115 -0.76 -15.54 7.82
C VAL A 115 -1.01 -16.96 7.32
N THR A 116 -2.29 -17.34 7.24
CA THR A 116 -2.75 -18.67 6.80
C THR A 116 -3.50 -18.63 5.48
N GLN A 117 -3.92 -17.45 5.04
CA GLN A 117 -4.53 -17.24 3.73
C GLN A 117 -4.13 -15.87 3.18
N ARG A 118 -3.84 -15.84 1.88
CA ARG A 118 -3.76 -14.63 1.07
C ARG A 118 -4.57 -14.83 -0.20
N ARG A 119 -5.51 -13.94 -0.45
CA ARG A 119 -6.27 -13.94 -1.69
C ARG A 119 -6.58 -12.52 -2.10
N ILE A 120 -6.47 -12.24 -3.39
CA ILE A 120 -6.91 -11.00 -4.01
C ILE A 120 -7.90 -11.36 -5.11
N ASP A 121 -9.09 -10.79 -5.04
CA ASP A 121 -10.11 -10.90 -6.08
C ASP A 121 -10.16 -9.58 -6.85
N LEU A 122 -10.00 -9.63 -8.18
CA LEU A 122 -9.97 -8.47 -9.06
C LEU A 122 -11.11 -8.54 -10.08
N ARG A 123 -11.65 -7.38 -10.42
CA ARG A 123 -12.74 -7.26 -11.38
C ARG A 123 -12.21 -6.79 -12.75
N ARG A 124 -12.21 -7.68 -13.75
CA ARG A 124 -11.62 -7.44 -15.08
C ARG A 124 -12.28 -6.29 -15.85
N ASP A 125 -13.59 -6.12 -15.70
CA ASP A 125 -14.37 -5.08 -16.38
C ASP A 125 -14.30 -3.71 -15.67
N ALA A 126 -13.60 -3.61 -14.53
CA ALA A 126 -13.27 -2.33 -13.95
C ALA A 126 -12.16 -1.63 -14.75
N VAL A 127 -12.28 -0.33 -14.90
CA VAL A 127 -11.22 0.52 -15.47
C VAL A 127 -9.99 0.45 -14.56
N ASP A 128 -8.81 0.34 -15.17
CA ASP A 128 -7.51 0.43 -14.51
C ASP A 128 -7.27 -0.58 -13.36
N TRP A 129 -7.98 -1.72 -13.34
CA TRP A 129 -7.80 -2.74 -12.29
C TRP A 129 -6.36 -3.26 -12.17
N LYS A 130 -5.58 -3.22 -13.26
CA LYS A 130 -4.16 -3.61 -13.27
C LYS A 130 -3.24 -2.54 -12.70
N SER A 131 -3.52 -1.25 -12.95
CA SER A 131 -2.66 -0.14 -12.52
C SER A 131 -3.06 0.47 -11.18
N GLU A 132 -4.32 0.30 -10.76
CA GLU A 132 -4.84 0.83 -9.48
C GLU A 132 -5.11 -0.29 -8.48
N SER A 133 -6.03 -1.21 -8.81
CA SER A 133 -6.52 -2.18 -7.83
C SER A 133 -5.47 -3.24 -7.50
N LEU A 134 -4.75 -3.77 -8.50
CA LEU A 134 -3.71 -4.76 -8.26
C LEU A 134 -2.61 -4.28 -7.29
N PRO A 135 -1.93 -3.14 -7.51
CA PRO A 135 -0.92 -2.67 -6.56
C PRO A 135 -1.49 -2.30 -5.18
N HIS A 136 -2.70 -1.73 -5.13
CA HIS A 136 -3.40 -1.45 -3.88
C HIS A 136 -3.63 -2.73 -3.06
N GLU A 137 -4.20 -3.77 -3.68
CA GLU A 137 -4.49 -5.03 -2.98
C GLU A 137 -3.22 -5.82 -2.62
N ILE A 138 -2.17 -5.76 -3.46
CA ILE A 138 -0.87 -6.35 -3.14
C ILE A 138 -0.28 -5.71 -1.87
N THR A 139 -0.49 -4.41 -1.67
CA THR A 139 -0.04 -3.69 -0.48
C THR A 139 -0.67 -4.25 0.79
N HIS A 140 -1.99 -4.47 0.81
CA HIS A 140 -2.67 -5.08 1.95
C HIS A 140 -2.11 -6.46 2.32
N VAL A 141 -1.95 -7.35 1.34
CA VAL A 141 -1.45 -8.71 1.61
C VAL A 141 0.03 -8.74 2.01
N ALA A 142 0.81 -7.73 1.61
CA ALA A 142 2.22 -7.58 1.99
C ALA A 142 2.36 -7.03 3.42
N LEU A 143 1.55 -6.04 3.80
CA LEU A 143 1.49 -5.53 5.17
C LEU A 143 1.08 -6.62 6.18
N ALA A 144 0.31 -7.62 5.75
CA ALA A 144 -0.20 -8.69 6.61
C ALA A 144 0.86 -9.48 7.37
N GLU A 145 2.06 -9.71 6.82
CA GLU A 145 3.12 -10.43 7.57
C GLU A 145 3.56 -9.60 8.79
N ARG A 146 3.88 -8.33 8.56
CA ARG A 146 4.36 -7.42 9.61
C ARG A 146 3.32 -7.18 10.70
N PHE A 147 2.05 -7.10 10.31
CA PHE A 147 0.92 -6.88 11.20
C PHE A 147 0.16 -8.17 11.57
N SER A 148 0.82 -9.32 11.46
CA SER A 148 0.21 -10.62 11.79
C SER A 148 -0.12 -10.78 13.28
N THR A 149 0.68 -10.18 14.17
CA THR A 149 0.46 -10.22 15.63
C THR A 149 -0.19 -8.97 16.21
N THR A 150 -0.34 -7.91 15.41
CA THR A 150 -0.88 -6.61 15.83
C THR A 150 -1.76 -6.08 14.72
N ARG A 151 -3.04 -5.77 15.00
CA ARG A 151 -3.95 -5.27 13.97
C ARG A 151 -3.48 -3.92 13.43
N ILE A 152 -3.23 -3.83 12.13
CA ILE A 152 -3.03 -2.55 11.46
C ILE A 152 -4.32 -1.71 11.54
N PRO A 153 -4.25 -0.42 11.94
CA PRO A 153 -5.41 0.46 11.94
C PRO A 153 -5.83 0.76 10.50
N ALA A 154 -7.14 0.89 10.27
CA ALA A 154 -7.70 1.02 8.93
C ALA A 154 -7.13 2.23 8.16
N TRP A 155 -6.84 3.34 8.83
CA TRP A 155 -6.28 4.52 8.17
C TRP A 155 -4.88 4.25 7.59
N ALA A 156 -4.07 3.44 8.27
CA ALA A 156 -2.71 3.17 7.83
C ALA A 156 -2.72 2.13 6.71
N ASP A 157 -3.56 1.10 6.84
CA ASP A 157 -3.73 0.07 5.82
C ASP A 157 -4.16 0.68 4.48
N GLU A 158 -5.23 1.47 4.50
CA GLU A 158 -5.74 2.19 3.32
C GLU A 158 -4.79 3.29 2.84
N GLY A 159 -4.23 4.07 3.78
CA GLY A 159 -3.31 5.15 3.45
C GLY A 159 -2.08 4.66 2.71
N ILE A 160 -1.45 3.58 3.18
CA ILE A 160 -0.29 2.96 2.54
C ILE A 160 -0.68 2.32 1.20
N ALA A 161 -1.81 1.59 1.15
CA ALA A 161 -2.28 0.96 -0.09
C ALA A 161 -2.61 1.97 -1.19
N MET A 162 -3.19 3.11 -0.85
CA MET A 162 -3.49 4.17 -1.82
C MET A 162 -2.23 4.82 -2.38
N LEU A 163 -1.11 4.90 -1.63
CA LEU A 163 0.16 5.41 -2.19
C LEU A 163 0.73 4.50 -3.29
N ALA A 164 0.25 3.26 -3.43
CA ALA A 164 0.60 2.36 -4.52
C ALA A 164 -0.29 2.53 -5.77
N GLU A 165 -1.35 3.34 -5.70
CA GLU A 165 -2.20 3.71 -6.83
C GLU A 165 -1.49 4.73 -7.75
N SER A 166 -2.07 5.03 -8.91
CA SER A 166 -1.51 6.03 -9.81
C SER A 166 -1.51 7.44 -9.21
N PRO A 167 -0.57 8.30 -9.64
CA PRO A 167 -0.56 9.71 -9.28
C PRO A 167 -1.89 10.42 -9.55
N GLU A 168 -2.56 10.11 -10.66
CA GLU A 168 -3.83 10.69 -11.06
C GLU A 168 -4.97 10.29 -10.11
N LYS A 169 -4.97 9.03 -9.64
CA LYS A 169 -5.97 8.54 -8.68
C LYS A 169 -5.77 9.19 -7.31
N LEU A 170 -4.52 9.27 -6.85
CA LEU A 170 -4.14 9.98 -5.63
C LEU A 170 -4.54 11.46 -5.70
N GLN A 171 -4.28 12.12 -6.82
CA GLN A 171 -4.67 13.51 -7.05
C GLN A 171 -6.18 13.69 -6.91
N THR A 172 -6.97 12.80 -7.53
CA THR A 172 -8.43 12.83 -7.46
C THR A 172 -8.92 12.74 -6.01
N ARG A 173 -8.33 11.84 -5.20
CA ARG A 173 -8.69 11.68 -3.78
C ARG A 173 -8.35 12.92 -2.96
N LEU A 174 -7.19 13.52 -3.19
CA LEU A 174 -6.75 14.72 -2.46
C LEU A 174 -7.57 15.97 -2.85
N LEU A 175 -7.96 16.09 -4.12
CA LEU A 175 -8.88 17.15 -4.56
C LEU A 175 -10.27 16.98 -3.94
N GLU A 176 -10.78 15.75 -3.88
CA GLU A 176 -12.05 15.45 -3.23
C GLU A 176 -11.99 15.74 -1.73
N LEU A 177 -10.90 15.38 -1.05
CA LEU A 177 -10.68 15.74 0.36
C LEU A 177 -10.74 17.26 0.56
N ARG A 178 -10.04 18.03 -0.27
CA ARG A 178 -10.07 19.50 -0.18
C ARG A 178 -11.50 20.05 -0.32
N ARG A 179 -12.28 19.50 -1.26
CA ARG A 179 -13.69 19.85 -1.46
C ARG A 179 -14.53 19.52 -0.22
N LEU A 180 -14.33 18.34 0.38
CA LEU A 180 -15.05 17.92 1.58
C LEU A 180 -14.67 18.76 2.81
N ASN A 181 -13.39 19.10 2.97
CA ASN A 181 -12.92 20.00 4.04
C ASN A 181 -13.55 21.39 3.91
N GLN A 182 -13.67 21.92 2.69
CA GLN A 182 -14.38 23.21 2.44
C GLN A 182 -15.86 23.15 2.81
N GLN A 183 -16.46 21.96 2.83
CA GLN A 183 -17.84 21.72 3.28
C GLN A 183 -17.95 21.49 4.79
N GLY A 184 -16.83 21.60 5.53
CA GLY A 184 -16.78 21.39 6.97
C GLY A 184 -16.71 19.92 7.39
N HIS A 185 -16.47 18.99 6.45
CA HIS A 185 -16.27 17.59 6.78
C HIS A 185 -14.78 17.30 7.03
N SER A 186 -14.44 16.93 8.26
CA SER A 186 -13.09 16.47 8.64
C SER A 186 -13.17 15.50 9.82
N ILE A 187 -12.23 14.56 9.91
CA ILE A 187 -12.09 13.63 11.05
C ILE A 187 -10.95 14.10 11.95
N GLY A 188 -9.80 14.44 11.37
CA GLY A 188 -8.59 14.92 12.04
C GLY A 188 -7.69 13.78 12.55
N PRO A 189 -6.36 14.00 12.64
CA PRO A 189 -5.38 12.93 12.82
C PRO A 189 -5.57 12.15 14.13
N ARG A 190 -5.95 12.84 15.23
CA ARG A 190 -6.18 12.17 16.53
C ARG A 190 -7.39 11.24 16.49
N LYS A 191 -8.47 11.64 15.84
CA LYS A 191 -9.69 10.83 15.77
C LYS A 191 -9.55 9.73 14.73
N LEU A 192 -8.78 9.99 13.67
CA LEU A 192 -8.51 9.04 12.58
C LEU A 192 -7.82 7.77 13.09
N VAL A 193 -6.83 7.88 13.99
CA VAL A 193 -6.14 6.71 14.56
C VAL A 193 -7.05 5.81 15.41
N ASP A 194 -8.14 6.35 15.95
CA ASP A 194 -9.09 5.62 16.78
C ASP A 194 -10.20 4.91 15.96
N LEU A 195 -10.30 5.17 14.66
CA LEU A 195 -11.33 4.58 13.79
C LEU A 195 -11.01 3.13 13.41
N ARG A 196 -11.31 2.20 14.32
CA ARG A 196 -11.04 0.77 14.09
C ARG A 196 -11.96 0.10 13.07
N ASN A 197 -13.21 0.52 12.99
CA ASN A 197 -14.25 -0.10 12.14
C ASN A 197 -14.59 0.75 10.90
N GLY A 198 -13.72 1.71 10.55
CA GLY A 198 -14.00 2.71 9.54
C GLY A 198 -14.90 3.85 10.06
N PRO A 199 -15.18 4.84 9.20
CA PRO A 199 -15.95 6.03 9.56
C PRO A 199 -17.47 5.78 9.46
N ALA A 200 -18.26 6.75 9.93
CA ALA A 200 -19.71 6.75 9.72
C ALA A 200 -20.08 6.78 8.23
N PRO A 201 -21.29 6.31 7.84
CA PRO A 201 -21.78 6.44 6.46
C PRO A 201 -21.67 7.90 5.97
N GLY A 202 -21.20 8.08 4.73
CA GLY A 202 -20.96 9.40 4.14
C GLY A 202 -19.58 10.01 4.43
N MET A 203 -18.85 9.53 5.43
CA MET A 203 -17.51 10.03 5.79
C MET A 203 -16.36 9.24 5.15
N TRP A 204 -16.65 8.25 4.30
CA TRP A 204 -15.64 7.41 3.63
C TRP A 204 -14.71 8.22 2.72
N GLY A 205 -15.22 9.21 1.99
CA GLY A 205 -14.39 10.09 1.17
C GLY A 205 -13.36 10.88 1.99
N VAL A 206 -13.80 11.42 3.14
CA VAL A 206 -12.92 12.11 4.09
C VAL A 206 -11.91 11.15 4.67
N PHE A 207 -12.36 9.97 5.12
CA PHE A 207 -11.48 8.96 5.71
C PHE A 207 -10.37 8.53 4.78
N TYR A 208 -10.67 8.21 3.52
CA TYR A 208 -9.65 7.84 2.54
C TYR A 208 -8.69 9.00 2.24
N GLY A 209 -9.22 10.20 2.01
CA GLY A 209 -8.39 11.38 1.77
C GLY A 209 -7.47 11.70 2.95
N GLU A 210 -8.00 11.72 4.17
CA GLU A 210 -7.24 11.97 5.39
C GLU A 210 -6.25 10.84 5.68
N SER A 211 -6.55 9.59 5.34
CA SER A 211 -5.60 8.46 5.45
C SER A 211 -4.37 8.65 4.58
N VAL A 212 -4.55 9.04 3.31
CA VAL A 212 -3.44 9.38 2.39
C VAL A 212 -2.67 10.58 2.92
N LEU A 213 -3.37 11.64 3.31
CA LEU A 213 -2.76 12.86 3.84
C LEU A 213 -1.91 12.58 5.08
N PHE A 214 -2.42 11.74 6.00
CA PHE A 214 -1.71 11.40 7.21
C PHE A 214 -0.46 10.59 6.94
N THR A 215 -0.61 9.57 6.11
CA THR A 215 0.48 8.68 5.71
C THR A 215 1.60 9.50 5.07
N GLY A 216 1.25 10.40 4.12
CA GLY A 216 2.21 11.29 3.49
C GLY A 216 2.89 12.27 4.46
N LEU A 217 2.15 12.88 5.39
CA LEU A 217 2.73 13.76 6.41
C LEU A 217 3.76 13.03 7.27
N LEU A 218 3.45 11.81 7.72
CA LEU A 218 4.32 11.02 8.56
C LEU A 218 5.55 10.51 7.81
N LEU A 219 5.41 10.21 6.51
CA LEU A 219 6.53 9.90 5.63
C LEU A 219 7.43 11.11 5.40
N ASP A 220 6.87 12.31 5.20
CA ASP A 220 7.67 13.54 5.05
C ASP A 220 8.46 13.89 6.32
N LYS A 221 7.98 13.46 7.50
CA LYS A 221 8.66 13.65 8.80
C LYS A 221 9.72 12.61 9.10
N GLY A 222 9.74 11.49 8.40
CA GLY A 222 10.63 10.36 8.69
C GLY A 222 10.82 9.50 7.46
N ASN A 223 10.66 8.19 7.62
CA ASN A 223 10.76 7.22 6.54
C ASN A 223 9.71 6.10 6.72
N PRO A 224 9.59 5.17 5.75
CA PRO A 224 8.65 4.05 5.84
C PRO A 224 8.78 3.20 7.12
N GLU A 225 10.00 2.92 7.58
CA GLU A 225 10.22 2.15 8.81
C GLU A 225 9.77 2.91 10.07
N ASP A 226 9.96 4.23 10.11
CA ASP A 226 9.44 5.09 11.18
C ASP A 226 7.91 5.01 11.22
N LEU A 227 7.24 5.10 10.07
CA LEU A 227 5.78 5.00 9.98
C LEU A 227 5.27 3.64 10.49
N LEU A 228 5.89 2.54 10.03
CA LEU A 228 5.52 1.20 10.48
C LEU A 228 5.76 1.02 11.99
N THR A 229 6.89 1.52 12.50
CA THR A 229 7.21 1.53 13.93
C THR A 229 6.21 2.36 14.74
N PHE A 230 5.80 3.52 14.21
CA PHE A 230 4.79 4.38 14.82
C PHE A 230 3.44 3.67 14.95
N ILE A 231 3.01 2.97 13.89
CA ILE A 231 1.76 2.22 13.88
C ILE A 231 1.80 1.11 14.95
N GLU A 232 2.86 0.28 14.94
CA GLU A 232 3.00 -0.81 15.90
C GLU A 232 3.08 -0.32 17.36
N LEU A 233 3.86 0.73 17.59
CA LEU A 233 4.02 1.31 18.93
C LEU A 233 2.72 1.98 19.39
N GLY A 234 1.99 2.60 18.48
CA GLY A 234 0.69 3.21 18.74
C GLY A 234 -0.35 2.18 19.19
N GLU A 235 -0.39 1.03 18.53
CA GLU A 235 -1.27 -0.08 18.91
C GLU A 235 -0.85 -0.74 20.24
N LYS A 236 0.45 -0.83 20.52
CA LYS A 236 0.97 -1.49 21.74
C LYS A 236 0.97 -0.59 22.98
N LYS A 237 1.25 0.71 22.84
CA LYS A 237 1.48 1.65 23.96
C LYS A 237 0.68 2.94 23.90
N GLY A 238 -0.07 3.16 22.81
CA GLY A 238 -0.84 4.37 22.57
C GLY A 238 -0.10 5.39 21.69
N TYR A 239 -0.83 5.98 20.76
CA TYR A 239 -0.29 6.87 19.72
C TYR A 239 0.37 8.14 20.26
N SER A 240 -0.03 8.65 21.43
CA SER A 240 0.65 9.81 22.03
C SER A 240 2.10 9.50 22.44
N GLU A 241 2.38 8.29 22.93
CA GLU A 241 3.74 7.85 23.23
C GLU A 241 4.51 7.59 21.94
N ALA A 242 3.86 6.95 20.96
CA ALA A 242 4.46 6.66 19.67
C ALA A 242 4.90 7.93 18.93
N LEU A 243 4.07 8.98 18.89
CA LEU A 243 4.40 10.27 18.28
C LEU A 243 5.69 10.88 18.88
N ARG A 244 5.81 10.88 20.21
CA ARG A 244 6.99 11.41 20.89
C ARG A 244 8.24 10.58 20.60
N LYS A 245 8.12 9.26 20.61
CA LYS A 245 9.26 8.35 20.47
C LYS A 245 9.79 8.26 19.05
N VAL A 246 8.90 8.24 18.06
CA VAL A 246 9.28 8.05 16.66
C VAL A 246 9.57 9.39 15.99
N TYR A 247 8.70 10.39 16.18
CA TYR A 247 8.77 11.66 15.46
C TYR A 247 9.20 12.85 16.32
N GLY A 248 9.47 12.66 17.62
CA GLY A 248 9.78 13.77 18.53
C GLY A 248 8.63 14.75 18.74
N VAL A 249 7.40 14.43 18.29
CA VAL A 249 6.26 15.33 18.34
C VAL A 249 5.64 15.31 19.73
N SER A 250 5.67 16.46 20.41
CA SER A 250 5.32 16.59 21.83
C SER A 250 3.85 16.33 22.16
N SER A 251 2.94 16.60 21.22
CA SER A 251 1.49 16.53 21.42
C SER A 251 0.72 16.39 20.12
N TRP A 252 -0.55 15.98 20.22
CA TRP A 252 -1.48 15.97 19.09
C TRP A 252 -1.74 17.36 18.52
N GLN A 253 -1.73 18.39 19.36
CA GLN A 253 -1.92 19.77 18.92
C GLN A 253 -0.77 20.23 18.02
N ALA A 254 0.47 19.85 18.35
CA ALA A 254 1.63 20.12 17.49
C ALA A 254 1.49 19.39 16.14
N LEU A 255 1.09 18.11 16.16
CA LEU A 255 0.86 17.34 14.94
C LEU A 255 -0.28 17.92 14.09
N GLU A 256 -1.34 18.41 14.72
CA GLU A 256 -2.49 19.00 14.03
C GLU A 256 -2.15 20.34 13.38
N ALA A 257 -1.25 21.12 13.96
CA ALA A 257 -0.69 22.30 13.31
C ALA A 257 0.10 21.92 12.04
N ASP A 258 0.96 20.90 12.14
CA ASP A 258 1.70 20.38 10.99
C ASP A 258 0.77 19.83 9.91
N TRP A 259 -0.26 19.09 10.30
CA TRP A 259 -1.32 18.58 9.43
C TRP A 259 -2.02 19.68 8.64
N ASN A 260 -2.44 20.75 9.32
CA ASN A 260 -3.14 21.85 8.70
C ASN A 260 -2.25 22.54 7.65
N ASN A 261 -0.98 22.79 7.99
CA ASN A 261 0.00 23.33 7.05
C ASN A 261 0.23 22.38 5.87
N TYR A 262 0.36 21.09 6.14
CA TYR A 262 0.58 20.07 5.13
C TYR A 262 -0.55 20.01 4.12
N SER A 263 -1.81 20.00 4.59
CA SER A 263 -3.04 19.88 3.78
C SER A 263 -3.16 20.91 2.64
N VAL A 264 -2.53 22.07 2.80
CA VAL A 264 -2.54 23.19 1.83
C VAL A 264 -1.19 23.39 1.12
N SER A 265 -0.15 22.63 1.47
CA SER A 265 1.20 22.77 0.94
C SER A 265 1.40 22.13 -0.44
N ASP A 266 2.53 22.46 -1.08
CA ASP A 266 3.01 21.78 -2.29
C ASP A 266 3.41 20.31 -2.05
N ASN A 267 3.65 19.90 -0.80
CA ASN A 267 3.99 18.49 -0.49
C ASN A 267 2.83 17.56 -0.82
N VAL A 268 1.60 18.02 -0.59
CA VAL A 268 0.39 17.30 -1.03
C VAL A 268 0.35 17.16 -2.53
N ARG A 269 0.87 18.14 -3.29
CA ARG A 269 1.02 18.02 -4.75
C ARG A 269 2.08 17.00 -5.13
N ARG A 270 3.17 16.88 -4.34
CA ARG A 270 4.22 15.86 -4.54
C ARG A 270 3.71 14.43 -4.30
N LEU A 271 2.85 14.22 -3.30
CA LEU A 271 2.15 12.92 -3.10
C LEU A 271 1.36 12.54 -4.36
N SER A 272 0.63 13.50 -4.94
CA SER A 272 -0.11 13.28 -6.20
C SER A 272 0.75 13.18 -7.46
N GLY A 273 2.08 13.17 -7.37
CA GLY A 273 3.02 13.11 -8.50
C GLY A 273 4.23 12.21 -8.26
N HIS A 274 4.14 11.31 -7.27
CA HIS A 274 5.21 10.62 -6.53
C HIS A 274 6.67 10.65 -7.06
N HIS A 275 7.56 11.18 -6.20
CA HIS A 275 8.93 10.69 -5.98
C HIS A 275 9.07 10.36 -4.48
N VAL A 276 8.99 9.07 -4.11
CA VAL A 276 9.51 8.60 -2.81
C VAL A 276 10.97 8.18 -3.01
N ARG A 277 11.82 9.12 -3.41
CA ARG A 277 13.29 8.97 -3.39
C ARG A 277 13.91 10.36 -3.31
N GLU A 278 14.23 10.80 -2.10
CA GLU A 278 15.59 11.23 -1.72
C GLU A 278 15.63 11.50 -0.22
N PRO A 279 16.59 10.92 0.53
CA PRO A 279 16.85 11.38 1.88
C PRO A 279 17.36 12.82 1.80
N LEU A 280 16.82 13.71 2.63
CA LEU A 280 17.35 15.05 2.85
C LEU A 280 18.79 14.92 3.37
N ILE A 281 19.77 14.92 2.46
CA ILE A 281 21.13 15.28 2.81
C ILE A 281 21.07 16.80 2.99
N GLU A 282 21.22 17.24 4.24
CA GLU A 282 21.51 18.64 4.56
C GLU A 282 22.57 19.14 3.59
N GLN A 283 22.25 20.18 2.82
CA GLN A 283 23.25 20.95 2.11
C GLN A 283 24.14 21.60 3.17
N VAL A 284 25.18 20.88 3.58
CA VAL A 284 26.31 21.45 4.30
C VAL A 284 26.88 22.49 3.35
N SER A 285 26.57 23.74 3.66
CA SER A 285 27.15 24.91 3.03
C SER A 285 28.63 24.90 3.36
N ILE A 286 29.46 24.42 2.44
CA ILE A 286 30.89 24.73 2.44
C ILE A 286 30.98 26.16 1.89
N THR A 287 30.74 27.13 2.74
CA THR A 287 31.36 28.44 2.60
C THR A 287 32.74 28.32 3.23
N ASP A 288 33.79 28.60 2.48
CA ASP A 288 35.10 29.07 2.96
C ASP A 288 36.03 29.33 1.75
N PRO A 289 37.05 30.18 1.86
CA PRO A 289 37.01 31.62 1.51
C PRO A 289 37.64 31.95 0.15
#